data_AF-A0A8T5TUQ7-F1
#
_entry.id   AF-A0A8T5TUQ7-F1
#
_cell.length_a   1.000
_cell.length_b   1.000
_cell.length_c   1.000
_cell.angle_alpha   90.00
_cell.angle_beta   90.00
_cell.angle_gamma   90.00
#
_symmetry.space_group_name_H-M   'P 1'
#
loop_
_entity.id
_entity.type
_entity.pdbx_description
1 polymer ?
#
loop_
_entity_poly.entity_id
_entity_poly.type
_entity_poly.pdbx_seq_one_letter_code
_entity_poly.pdbx_strand_id
1 'polypeptide(L)'
;MIEIAEYSSFEKSIGNKVKVKGIIAKEIWQHLVLSVKEHPYMEYFDLDEDHQIVVYSKDKIECEGTLELIGELLKAKGESKNPRRKVHDDIYFEYQLIVETWKCNKSQ
;
A
#
# COMPACT_ATOMS: atom_id res chain seq x y z
N MET A 1 5.86 -20.46 -3.90
CA MET A 1 6.51 -19.30 -3.26
C MET A 1 5.93 -18.05 -3.92
N ILE A 2 5.60 -17.01 -3.14
CA ILE A 2 5.14 -15.73 -3.71
C ILE A 2 6.39 -14.88 -3.94
N GLU A 3 6.61 -14.49 -5.19
CA GLU A 3 7.71 -13.59 -5.59
C GLU A 3 7.43 -12.16 -5.16
N ILE A 4 8.49 -11.36 -5.02
CA ILE A 4 8.35 -9.93 -4.73
C ILE A 4 7.80 -9.26 -5.99
N ALA A 5 6.70 -8.54 -5.83
CA ALA A 5 6.04 -7.79 -6.88
C ALA A 5 6.59 -6.35 -6.92
N GLU A 6 7.02 -5.92 -8.10
CA GLU A 6 7.42 -4.54 -8.37
C GLU A 6 6.19 -3.66 -8.62
N TYR A 7 6.29 -2.36 -8.34
CA TYR A 7 5.18 -1.42 -8.47
C TYR A 7 4.60 -1.40 -9.90
N SER A 8 5.47 -1.47 -10.91
CA SER A 8 5.07 -1.55 -12.33
C SER A 8 4.14 -2.73 -12.67
N SER A 9 4.10 -3.77 -11.82
CA SER A 9 3.25 -4.96 -11.99
C SER A 9 1.92 -4.90 -11.23
N PHE A 10 1.71 -3.87 -10.40
CA PHE A 10 0.58 -3.79 -9.47
C PHE A 10 -0.78 -3.79 -10.16
N GLU A 11 -0.92 -3.10 -11.30
CA GLU A 11 -2.20 -3.05 -12.04
C GLU A 11 -2.71 -4.45 -12.40
N LYS A 12 -1.80 -5.38 -12.73
CA LYS A 12 -2.14 -6.77 -13.09
C LYS A 12 -2.40 -7.65 -11.86
N SER A 13 -2.07 -7.16 -10.68
CA SER A 13 -2.07 -7.92 -9.42
C SER A 13 -3.17 -7.46 -8.45
N ILE A 14 -4.03 -6.53 -8.87
CA ILE A 14 -5.16 -6.06 -8.06
C ILE A 14 -6.08 -7.23 -7.69
N GLY A 15 -6.48 -7.31 -6.42
CA GLY A 15 -7.29 -8.39 -5.86
C GLY A 15 -6.52 -9.70 -5.63
N ASN A 16 -5.24 -9.76 -6.02
CA ASN A 16 -4.39 -10.91 -5.76
C ASN A 16 -3.51 -10.68 -4.54
N LYS A 17 -3.03 -11.78 -4.00
CA LYS A 17 -2.01 -11.78 -2.96
C LYS A 17 -0.64 -11.51 -3.58
N VAL A 18 0.02 -10.45 -3.12
CA VAL A 18 1.37 -10.07 -3.54
C VAL A 18 2.31 -10.08 -2.35
N LYS A 19 3.60 -10.20 -2.62
CA LYS A 19 4.65 -9.89 -1.67
C LYS A 19 5.31 -8.58 -2.09
N VAL A 20 5.51 -7.65 -1.18
CA VAL A 20 6.26 -6.42 -1.43
C VAL A 20 7.39 -6.28 -0.40
N LYS A 21 8.41 -5.51 -0.75
CA LYS A 21 9.58 -5.26 0.10
C LYS A 21 9.82 -3.75 0.16
N GLY A 22 10.19 -3.26 1.35
CA GLY A 22 10.32 -1.83 1.59
C GLY A 22 10.51 -1.51 3.07
N ILE A 23 10.25 -0.26 3.45
CA ILE A 23 10.37 0.24 4.83
C ILE A 23 9.09 0.97 5.26
N ILE A 24 8.82 1.02 6.57
CA ILE A 24 7.81 1.95 7.09
C ILE A 24 8.34 3.38 6.90
N ALA A 25 7.56 4.21 6.24
CA ALA A 25 7.95 5.55 5.83
C ALA A 25 8.15 6.47 7.03
N LYS A 26 9.19 7.30 6.98
CA LYS A 26 9.43 8.36 7.96
C LYS A 26 8.81 9.68 7.54
N GLU A 27 8.78 9.94 6.24
CA GLU A 27 8.20 11.13 5.64
C GLU A 27 6.91 10.73 4.92
N ILE A 28 5.79 11.30 5.36
CA ILE A 28 4.46 10.89 4.89
C ILE A 28 4.01 11.83 3.78
N TRP A 29 3.72 11.27 2.62
CA TRP A 29 3.14 12.00 1.49
C TRP A 29 1.61 12.04 1.58
N GLN A 30 0.98 12.91 0.80
CA GLN A 30 -0.47 12.98 0.76
C GLN A 30 -1.03 11.76 -0.01
N HIS A 31 -1.77 10.90 0.70
CA HIS A 31 -2.41 9.72 0.12
C HIS A 31 -3.93 9.71 0.31
N LEU A 32 -4.61 9.02 -0.59
CA LEU A 32 -5.96 8.52 -0.35
C LEU A 32 -5.89 7.43 0.72
N VAL A 33 -6.84 7.42 1.66
CA VAL A 33 -6.91 6.38 2.70
C VAL A 33 -8.30 5.77 2.72
N LEU A 34 -8.34 4.46 2.93
CA LEU A 34 -9.56 3.68 3.08
C LEU A 34 -9.79 3.40 4.57
N SER A 35 -11.06 3.17 4.93
CA SER A 35 -11.40 2.64 6.25
C SER A 35 -11.53 1.13 6.18
N VAL A 36 -10.49 0.41 6.65
CA VAL A 36 -10.45 -1.06 6.66
C VAL A 36 -10.66 -1.55 8.10
N LYS A 37 -11.92 -1.72 8.51
CA LYS A 37 -12.28 -2.00 9.93
C LYS A 37 -11.57 -3.23 10.53
N GLU A 38 -11.33 -4.26 9.74
CA GLU A 38 -10.70 -5.51 10.19
C GLU A 38 -9.16 -5.40 10.32
N HIS A 39 -8.56 -4.34 9.75
CA HIS A 39 -7.12 -4.08 9.74
C HIS A 39 -6.87 -2.64 10.20
N PRO A 40 -7.05 -2.36 11.51
CA PRO A 40 -7.12 -1.00 12.03
C PRO A 40 -5.78 -0.26 12.07
N TYR A 41 -4.65 -0.97 11.98
CA TYR A 41 -3.34 -0.35 11.96
C TYR A 41 -3.01 0.06 10.53
N MET A 42 -2.78 1.34 10.33
CA MET A 42 -2.45 1.92 9.02
C MET A 42 -1.05 2.52 9.10
N GLU A 43 -0.21 2.16 8.13
CA GLU A 43 1.15 2.68 8.00
C GLU A 43 1.40 3.12 6.56
N TYR A 44 2.34 4.04 6.38
CA TYR A 44 2.86 4.43 5.07
C TYR A 44 4.10 3.59 4.79
N PHE A 45 4.22 3.06 3.58
CA PHE A 45 5.27 2.10 3.23
C PHE A 45 5.99 2.55 1.96
N ASP A 46 7.28 2.81 2.10
CA ASP A 46 8.17 3.18 1.00
C ASP A 46 8.68 1.91 0.31
N LEU A 47 8.44 1.83 -1.00
CA LEU A 47 8.97 0.81 -1.90
C LEU A 47 10.33 1.25 -2.46
N ASP A 48 11.12 0.32 -2.99
CA ASP A 48 12.47 0.57 -3.54
C ASP A 48 12.50 1.53 -4.78
N GLU A 49 11.34 1.92 -5.35
CA GLU A 49 11.19 2.72 -6.59
C GLU A 49 10.62 4.15 -6.39
N ASP A 50 10.92 4.84 -5.28
CA ASP A 50 10.35 6.18 -4.98
C ASP A 50 8.81 6.21 -4.97
N HIS A 51 8.20 5.11 -4.53
CA HIS A 51 6.76 4.96 -4.42
C HIS A 51 6.38 4.70 -2.97
N GLN A 52 5.43 5.47 -2.46
CA GLN A 52 4.83 5.26 -1.15
C GLN A 52 3.40 4.72 -1.31
N ILE A 53 3.07 3.67 -0.57
CA ILE A 53 1.72 3.10 -0.52
C ILE A 53 1.19 3.07 0.91
N VAL A 54 -0.13 3.04 1.05
CA VAL A 54 -0.76 2.83 2.36
C VAL A 54 -0.97 1.34 2.59
N VAL A 55 -0.59 0.85 3.76
CA VAL A 55 -0.76 -0.54 4.16
C VAL A 55 -1.61 -0.65 5.43
N TYR A 56 -2.47 -1.67 5.50
CA TYR A 56 -3.36 -1.93 6.62
C TYR A 56 -3.07 -3.30 7.22
N SER A 57 -2.87 -3.39 8.53
CA SER A 57 -2.58 -4.64 9.22
C SER A 57 -3.49 -4.86 10.44
N LYS A 58 -3.61 -6.13 10.85
CA LYS A 58 -4.39 -6.52 12.04
C LYS A 58 -3.71 -6.12 13.34
N ASP A 59 -2.38 -6.22 13.38
CA ASP A 59 -1.53 -5.79 14.49
C ASP A 59 -0.51 -4.76 14.01
N LYS A 60 -0.03 -3.95 14.93
CA LYS A 60 0.98 -2.92 14.64
C LYS A 60 2.28 -3.55 14.16
N ILE A 61 2.84 -3.02 13.07
CA ILE A 61 4.12 -3.47 12.53
C ILE A 61 5.25 -2.75 13.28
N GLU A 62 5.96 -3.48 14.15
CA GLU A 62 7.09 -2.97 14.92
C GLU A 62 8.42 -3.50 14.36
N CYS A 63 8.70 -3.22 13.08
CA CYS A 63 9.97 -3.56 12.43
C CYS A 63 10.81 -2.30 12.23
N GLU A 64 12.10 -2.38 12.57
CA GLU A 64 13.09 -1.40 12.12
C GLU A 64 13.77 -1.90 10.84
N GLY A 65 13.95 -0.99 9.88
CA GLY A 65 14.60 -1.30 8.60
C GLY A 65 13.68 -1.97 7.58
N THR A 66 14.27 -2.72 6.66
CA THR A 66 13.56 -3.35 5.54
C THR A 66 12.72 -4.53 6.01
N LEU A 67 11.51 -4.65 5.49
CA LEU A 67 10.61 -5.77 5.76
C LEU A 67 9.88 -6.22 4.49
N GLU A 68 9.43 -7.47 4.52
CA GLU A 68 8.56 -8.04 3.49
C GLU A 68 7.12 -8.07 4.01
N LEU A 69 6.17 -7.59 3.21
CA LEU A 69 4.74 -7.68 3.47
C LEU A 69 4.12 -8.66 2.49
N ILE A 70 3.21 -9.49 2.96
CA ILE A 70 2.36 -10.34 2.11
C ILE A 70 0.91 -9.96 2.39
N GLY A 71 0.18 -9.62 1.34
CA GLY A 71 -1.18 -9.10 1.48
C GLY A 71 -1.93 -9.04 0.17
N GLU A 72 -3.22 -8.70 0.25
CA GLU A 72 -4.06 -8.44 -0.91
C GLU A 72 -3.85 -7.01 -1.41
N LEU A 73 -3.55 -6.88 -2.70
CA LEU A 73 -3.35 -5.58 -3.34
C LEU A 73 -4.68 -4.96 -3.75
N LEU A 74 -4.92 -3.72 -3.33
CA LEU A 74 -6.10 -2.95 -3.63
C LEU A 74 -5.79 -1.77 -4.54
N LYS A 75 -6.81 -1.31 -5.26
CA LYS A 75 -6.80 -0.05 -6.00
C LYS A 75 -7.84 0.89 -5.39
N ALA A 76 -7.38 1.83 -4.57
CA ALA A 76 -8.23 2.87 -4.01
C ALA A 76 -8.49 3.94 -5.08
N LYS A 77 -9.74 4.38 -5.21
CA LYS A 77 -10.14 5.40 -6.19
C LYS A 77 -10.72 6.59 -5.45
N GLY A 78 -10.23 7.79 -5.78
CA GLY A 78 -10.76 9.05 -5.29
C GLY A 78 -11.61 9.72 -6.36
N GLU A 79 -12.80 10.19 -5.99
CA GLU A 79 -13.55 11.10 -6.84
C GLU A 79 -12.94 12.50 -6.80
N SER A 80 -13.05 13.24 -7.91
CA SER A 80 -12.62 14.62 -7.99
C SER A 80 -13.35 15.49 -6.96
N LYS A 81 -12.60 16.24 -6.14
CA LYS A 81 -13.15 17.15 -5.12
C LYS A 81 -13.87 18.39 -5.69
N ASN A 82 -14.02 18.50 -7.02
CA ASN A 82 -14.66 19.66 -7.66
C ASN A 82 -16.11 19.34 -8.09
N PRO A 83 -17.13 19.79 -7.33
CA PRO A 83 -18.54 19.48 -7.60
C PRO A 83 -19.10 20.16 -8.87
N ARG A 84 -18.34 21.02 -9.57
CA ARG A 84 -18.81 21.80 -10.74
C ARG A 84 -18.29 21.31 -12.09
N ARG A 85 -17.51 20.22 -12.16
CA ARG A 85 -16.97 19.72 -13.44
C ARG A 85 -17.87 18.63 -14.05
N LYS A 86 -18.15 18.78 -15.35
CA LYS A 86 -18.99 17.87 -16.17
C LYS A 86 -18.21 16.70 -16.80
N VAL A 87 -16.91 16.57 -16.54
CA VAL A 87 -16.03 15.55 -17.13
C VAL A 87 -15.60 14.62 -15.99
N HIS A 88 -16.02 13.35 -16.06
CA HIS A 88 -15.75 12.31 -15.08
C HIS A 88 -14.37 11.63 -15.26
N ASP A 89 -13.47 12.22 -16.06
CA ASP A 89 -12.25 11.55 -16.54
C ASP A 89 -11.07 11.59 -15.55
N ASP A 90 -11.12 12.42 -14.51
CA ASP A 90 -10.03 12.53 -13.52
C ASP A 90 -10.27 11.61 -12.31
N ILE A 91 -10.35 10.29 -12.54
CA ILE A 91 -10.32 9.31 -11.45
C ILE A 91 -8.87 9.12 -11.02
N TYR A 92 -8.52 9.72 -9.88
CA TYR A 92 -7.23 9.45 -9.25
C TYR A 92 -7.29 8.09 -8.55
N PHE A 93 -6.24 7.29 -8.68
CA PHE A 93 -6.12 6.02 -8.00
C PHE A 93 -4.76 5.86 -7.34
N GLU A 94 -4.75 5.09 -6.27
CA GLU A 94 -3.54 4.68 -5.57
C GLU A 94 -3.63 3.19 -5.24
N TYR A 95 -2.47 2.53 -5.23
CA TYR A 95 -2.40 1.17 -4.74
C TYR A 95 -2.22 1.15 -3.23
N GLN A 96 -2.88 0.20 -2.59
CA GLN A 96 -2.84 0.00 -1.14
C GLN A 96 -2.80 -1.49 -0.85
N LEU A 97 -2.36 -1.89 0.34
CA LEU A 97 -2.18 -3.30 0.69
C LEU A 97 -2.92 -3.66 1.98
N ILE A 98 -3.78 -4.67 1.94
CA ILE A 98 -4.27 -5.32 3.16
C ILE A 98 -3.26 -6.40 3.53
N VAL A 99 -2.45 -6.14 4.56
CA VAL A 99 -1.39 -7.02 5.03
C VAL A 99 -1.99 -8.18 5.82
N GLU A 100 -1.67 -9.40 5.39
CA GLU A 100 -1.98 -10.61 6.14
C GLU A 100 -0.83 -11.03 7.05
N THR A 101 0.40 -10.95 6.53
CA THR A 101 1.62 -11.32 7.26
C THR A 101 2.78 -10.42 6.86
N TRP A 102 3.72 -10.24 7.77
CA TRP A 102 4.95 -9.51 7.52
C TRP A 102 6.14 -10.23 8.13
N LYS A 103 7.32 -9.94 7.60
CA LYS A 103 8.59 -10.44 8.11
C LYS A 103 9.60 -9.31 8.14
N CYS A 104 10.10 -8.99 9.34
CA CYS A 104 11.23 -8.07 9.46
C CYS A 104 12.48 -8.75 8.90
N ASN A 105 13.21 -8.08 8.01
CA ASN A 105 14.56 -8.49 7.68
C ASN A 105 15.49 -7.82 8.68
N LYS A 106 16.19 -8.61 9.50
CA LYS A 106 17.18 -8.05 10.42
C LYS A 106 18.24 -7.34 9.59
N SER A 107 18.48 -6.06 9.88
CA SER A 107 19.70 -5.37 9.47
C SER A 107 20.89 -6.24 9.91
N GLN A 108 21.74 -6.64 8.96
CA GLN A 108 23.03 -7.27 9.29
C GLN A 108 23.93 -6.29 10.04
#